data_AF-A0A522F8U2-F1
#
_entry.id   AF-A0A522F8U2-F1
#
_cell.length_a   1.000
_cell.length_b   1.000
_cell.length_c   1.000
_cell.angle_alpha   90.00
_cell.angle_beta   90.00
_cell.angle_gamma   90.00
#
_symmetry.space_group_name_H-M   'P 1'
#
loop_
_entity.id
_entity.type
_entity.pdbx_description
1 polymer ?
#
loop_
_entity_poly.entity_id
_entity_poly.type
_entity_poly.pdbx_seq_one_letter_code
_entity_poly.pdbx_strand_id
1 'polypeptide(L)'
;MKKNSFIFTLLVSTYWLLAGSCSNDEGVKKPEPSNKKPETVIPPTPVFNQDSAYAFIKDQINFGPRVPGTPAHAKCAEYLSSKLKSYGWEVQIQNANITTFDKKKFTLKNVIGSYKPEITNR
;
A
#
# COMPACT_ATOMS: atom_id res chain seq x y z
N MET A 1 -42.10 50.40 -0.55
CA MET A 1 -42.24 49.85 -1.93
C MET A 1 -40.89 49.43 -2.54
N LYS A 2 -39.90 48.93 -1.76
CA LYS A 2 -38.55 48.56 -2.26
C LYS A 2 -38.23 47.05 -2.20
N LYS A 3 -39.07 46.23 -1.56
CA LYS A 3 -38.85 44.77 -1.42
C LYS A 3 -39.09 43.97 -2.71
N ASN A 4 -40.03 44.40 -3.55
CA ASN A 4 -40.35 43.68 -4.80
C ASN A 4 -39.34 43.97 -5.92
N SER A 5 -38.62 45.09 -5.86
CA SER A 5 -37.53 45.42 -6.80
C SER A 5 -36.28 44.57 -6.55
N PHE A 6 -36.01 44.22 -5.28
CA PHE A 6 -34.87 43.38 -4.90
C PHE A 6 -35.07 41.90 -5.28
N ILE A 7 -36.30 41.38 -5.17
CA ILE A 7 -36.64 40.03 -5.62
C ILE A 7 -36.62 39.93 -7.15
N PHE A 8 -37.04 40.98 -7.86
CA PHE A 8 -36.97 41.02 -9.33
C PHE A 8 -35.53 41.07 -9.84
N THR A 9 -34.62 41.78 -9.15
CA THR A 9 -33.19 41.79 -9.50
C THR A 9 -32.51 40.46 -9.20
N LEU A 10 -32.90 39.77 -8.13
CA LEU A 10 -32.37 38.44 -7.79
C LEU A 10 -32.82 37.36 -8.78
N LEU A 11 -34.08 37.42 -9.26
CA LEU A 11 -34.61 36.50 -10.27
C LEU A 11 -34.02 36.72 -11.67
N VAL A 12 -33.79 37.98 -12.07
CA VAL A 12 -33.14 38.33 -13.36
C VAL A 12 -31.66 37.94 -13.35
N SER A 13 -30.96 38.10 -12.22
CA SER A 13 -29.58 37.64 -12.02
C SER A 13 -29.44 36.13 -12.16
N THR A 14 -30.36 35.33 -11.59
CA THR A 14 -30.34 33.87 -11.73
C THR A 14 -30.70 33.37 -13.13
N TYR A 15 -31.53 34.12 -13.87
CA TYR A 15 -31.86 33.79 -15.26
C TYR A 15 -30.66 34.04 -16.21
N TRP A 16 -29.84 35.06 -15.93
CA TRP A 16 -28.63 35.35 -16.70
C TRP A 16 -27.51 34.31 -16.47
N LEU A 17 -27.47 33.69 -15.27
CA LEU A 17 -26.55 32.59 -14.94
C LEU A 17 -26.92 31.25 -15.59
N LEU A 18 -28.17 31.06 -16.03
CA LEU A 18 -28.64 29.81 -16.66
C LEU A 18 -28.61 29.84 -18.19
N ALA A 19 -28.44 31.01 -18.82
CA ALA A 19 -28.39 31.16 -20.28
C ALA A 19 -26.98 31.00 -20.90
N GLY A 20 -25.94 30.79 -20.09
CA GLY A 20 -24.55 30.64 -20.54
C GLY A 20 -24.10 29.21 -20.87
N SER A 21 -25.02 28.23 -20.89
CA SER A 21 -24.69 26.82 -21.15
C SER A 21 -25.20 26.37 -22.52
N CYS A 22 -24.57 26.87 -23.58
CA CYS A 22 -24.48 26.20 -24.89
C CYS A 22 -23.47 26.95 -25.78
N SER A 23 -22.21 26.54 -25.72
CA SER A 23 -21.30 26.72 -26.86
C SER A 23 -21.52 25.53 -27.78
N ASN A 24 -22.07 25.79 -28.97
CA ASN A 24 -22.09 24.85 -30.08
C ASN A 24 -20.65 24.54 -30.49
N ASP A 25 -20.14 23.35 -30.13
CA ASP A 25 -18.97 22.77 -30.79
C ASP A 25 -19.48 22.03 -32.03
N GLU A 26 -19.35 22.67 -33.18
CA GLU A 26 -19.48 21.98 -34.46
C GLU A 26 -18.40 20.90 -34.57
N GLY A 27 -18.78 19.75 -35.13
CA GLY A 27 -18.02 18.52 -35.14
C GLY A 27 -16.61 18.67 -35.73
N VAL A 28 -15.63 18.95 -34.88
CA VAL A 28 -14.24 18.62 -35.13
C VAL A 28 -14.06 17.16 -34.74
N LYS A 29 -13.82 16.30 -35.74
CA LYS A 29 -13.34 14.93 -35.51
C LYS A 29 -12.10 15.01 -34.63
N LYS A 30 -12.26 14.69 -33.34
CA LYS A 30 -11.17 14.57 -32.40
C LYS A 30 -10.20 13.55 -33.02
N PRO A 31 -8.94 13.91 -33.34
CA PRO A 31 -7.98 12.90 -33.71
C PRO A 31 -7.93 11.90 -32.56
N GLU A 32 -8.17 10.61 -32.85
CA GLU A 32 -7.88 9.56 -31.89
C GLU A 32 -6.47 9.80 -31.38
N PRO A 33 -6.26 10.05 -30.07
CA PRO A 33 -4.92 10.01 -29.55
C PRO A 33 -4.47 8.58 -29.77
N SER A 34 -3.55 8.37 -30.72
CA SER A 34 -2.72 7.18 -30.79
C SER A 34 -1.85 7.19 -29.53
N ASN A 35 -2.47 6.84 -28.41
CA ASN A 35 -1.80 6.57 -27.16
C ASN A 35 -1.22 5.17 -27.33
N LYS A 36 -0.15 5.06 -28.12
CA LYS A 36 0.86 4.04 -27.84
C LYS A 36 1.39 4.39 -26.46
N LYS A 37 0.72 3.85 -25.43
CA LYS A 37 1.23 3.78 -24.06
C LYS A 37 2.68 3.32 -24.21
N PRO A 38 3.67 4.06 -23.69
CA PRO A 38 5.05 3.62 -23.75
C PRO A 38 5.09 2.20 -23.22
N GLU A 39 5.51 1.27 -24.07
CA GLU A 39 5.63 -0.14 -23.74
C GLU A 39 6.63 -0.20 -22.58
N THR A 40 6.10 -0.36 -21.37
CA THR A 40 6.90 -0.34 -20.16
C THR A 40 7.83 -1.54 -20.26
N VAL A 41 9.11 -1.30 -20.50
CA VAL A 41 10.12 -2.36 -20.51
C VAL A 41 10.22 -2.88 -19.08
N ILE A 42 9.52 -3.97 -18.80
CA ILE A 42 9.58 -4.64 -17.50
C ILE A 42 10.93 -5.36 -17.45
N PRO A 43 11.77 -5.12 -16.43
CA PRO A 43 13.01 -5.88 -16.29
C PRO A 43 12.68 -7.38 -16.16
N PRO A 44 13.57 -8.28 -16.60
CA PRO A 44 13.33 -9.71 -16.48
C PRO A 44 13.13 -10.09 -15.01
N THR A 45 12.10 -10.90 -14.75
CA THR A 45 11.83 -11.43 -13.42
C THR A 45 13.05 -12.20 -12.91
N PRO A 46 13.55 -11.91 -11.70
CA PRO A 46 14.64 -12.67 -11.11
C PRO A 46 14.31 -14.16 -11.00
N VAL A 47 15.28 -15.03 -11.28
CA VAL A 47 15.12 -16.48 -11.12
C VAL A 47 15.16 -16.84 -9.62
N PHE A 48 14.15 -17.58 -9.16
CA PHE A 48 14.11 -18.08 -7.80
C PHE A 48 15.18 -19.15 -7.55
N ASN A 49 15.96 -19.01 -6.48
CA ASN A 49 16.99 -19.97 -6.09
C ASN A 49 16.47 -20.92 -5.01
N GLN A 50 16.27 -22.19 -5.37
CA GLN A 50 15.69 -23.22 -4.49
C GLN A 50 16.64 -23.62 -3.35
N ASP A 51 17.95 -23.69 -3.61
CA ASP A 51 18.95 -24.05 -2.60
C ASP A 51 19.01 -23.02 -1.47
N SER A 52 18.91 -21.73 -1.85
CA SER A 52 18.88 -20.63 -0.89
C SER A 52 17.59 -20.68 -0.05
N ALA A 53 16.44 -20.93 -0.66
CA ALA A 53 15.18 -21.08 0.06
C ALA A 53 15.20 -22.27 1.04
N TYR A 54 15.76 -23.41 0.62
CA TYR A 54 15.95 -24.58 1.49
C TYR A 54 16.87 -24.25 2.67
N ALA A 55 17.99 -23.57 2.43
CA ALA A 55 18.90 -23.13 3.49
C ALA A 55 18.18 -22.24 4.52
N PHE A 56 17.34 -21.30 4.08
CA PHE A 56 16.58 -20.44 5.00
C PHE A 56 15.61 -21.22 5.89
N ILE A 57 15.00 -22.30 5.37
CA ILE A 57 14.15 -23.20 6.16
C ILE A 57 15.00 -23.96 7.18
N LYS A 58 16.13 -24.51 6.75
CA LYS A 58 17.08 -25.24 7.60
C LYS A 58 17.56 -24.37 8.76
N ASP A 59 17.94 -23.13 8.49
CA ASP A 59 18.39 -22.19 9.52
C ASP A 59 17.32 -21.94 10.60
N GLN A 60 16.05 -21.80 10.20
CA GLN A 60 14.94 -21.65 11.14
C GLN A 60 14.72 -22.91 12.00
N ILE A 61 14.86 -24.10 11.41
CA ILE A 61 14.70 -25.38 12.12
C ILE A 61 15.84 -25.58 13.12
N ASN A 62 17.07 -25.17 12.78
CA ASN A 62 18.25 -25.31 13.63
C ASN A 62 18.14 -24.57 14.97
N PHE A 63 17.26 -23.57 15.10
CA PHE A 63 16.99 -22.92 16.39
C PHE A 63 16.17 -23.79 17.36
N GLY A 64 15.53 -24.86 16.87
CA GLY A 64 14.58 -25.69 17.63
C GLY A 64 13.12 -25.26 17.44
N PRO A 65 12.17 -25.78 18.24
CA PRO A 65 10.77 -25.38 18.17
C PRO A 65 10.54 -23.90 18.51
N ARG A 66 9.88 -23.14 17.62
CA ARG A 66 9.66 -21.68 17.76
C ARG A 66 8.42 -21.37 18.61
N VAL A 67 8.32 -21.99 19.78
CA VAL A 67 7.19 -21.75 20.71
C VAL A 67 7.31 -20.33 21.28
N PRO A 68 6.26 -19.48 21.24
CA PRO A 68 6.32 -18.13 21.77
C PRO A 68 6.83 -18.08 23.22
N GLY A 69 7.68 -17.10 23.52
CA GLY A 69 8.34 -16.96 24.83
C GLY A 69 9.60 -17.79 25.04
N THR A 70 9.93 -18.72 24.14
CA THR A 70 11.18 -19.51 24.24
C THR A 70 12.40 -18.78 23.62
N PRO A 71 13.64 -19.16 24.01
CA PRO A 71 14.85 -18.64 23.37
C PRO A 71 14.92 -18.96 21.87
N ALA A 72 14.44 -20.13 21.44
CA ALA A 72 14.39 -20.54 20.04
C ALA A 72 13.52 -19.59 19.20
N HIS A 73 12.35 -19.23 19.71
CA HIS A 73 11.47 -18.23 19.07
C HIS A 73 12.14 -16.85 18.97
N ALA A 74 12.81 -16.40 20.04
CA ALA A 74 13.51 -15.12 20.04
C ALA A 74 14.65 -15.07 19.01
N LYS A 75 15.50 -16.11 18.97
CA LYS A 75 16.59 -16.24 18.00
C LYS A 75 16.08 -16.31 16.56
N CYS A 76 15.00 -17.05 16.33
CA CYS A 76 14.40 -17.14 14.99
C CYS A 76 13.85 -15.78 14.53
N ALA A 77 13.19 -15.01 15.41
CA ALA A 77 12.70 -13.68 15.08
C ALA A 77 13.84 -12.70 14.76
N GLU A 78 14.94 -12.77 15.52
CA GLU A 78 16.15 -11.97 15.27
C GLU A 78 16.83 -12.34 13.94
N TYR A 79 16.92 -13.65 13.63
CA TYR A 79 17.41 -14.13 12.34
C TYR A 79 16.58 -13.58 11.17
N LEU A 80 15.26 -13.71 11.23
CA LEU A 80 14.36 -13.20 10.19
C LEU A 80 14.50 -11.68 10.01
N SER A 81 14.53 -10.94 11.13
CA SER A 81 14.72 -9.48 11.10
C SER A 81 16.06 -9.11 10.46
N SER A 82 17.14 -9.77 10.86
CA SER A 82 18.48 -9.53 10.35
C SER A 82 18.61 -9.89 8.87
N LYS A 83 17.97 -10.97 8.44
CA LYS A 83 17.97 -11.38 7.03
C LYS A 83 17.27 -10.36 6.14
N LEU A 84 16.10 -9.86 6.54
CA LEU A 84 15.40 -8.80 5.82
C LEU A 84 16.21 -7.50 5.79
N LYS A 85 16.82 -7.11 6.91
CA LYS A 85 17.73 -5.94 6.97
C LYS A 85 18.93 -6.10 6.03
N SER A 86 19.49 -7.31 5.91
CA SER A 86 20.62 -7.58 5.00
C SER A 86 20.26 -7.40 3.52
N TYR A 87 18.98 -7.46 3.17
CA TYR A 87 18.48 -7.16 1.83
C TYR A 87 18.16 -5.66 1.62
N GLY A 88 18.46 -4.81 2.61
CA GLY A 88 18.20 -3.38 2.56
C GLY A 88 16.75 -2.99 2.84
N TRP A 89 15.96 -3.87 3.45
CA TRP A 89 14.57 -3.57 3.78
C TRP A 89 14.48 -2.82 5.12
N GLU A 90 13.49 -1.94 5.25
CA GLU A 90 13.12 -1.40 6.55
C GLU A 90 12.41 -2.50 7.34
N VAL A 91 12.86 -2.76 8.57
CA VAL A 91 12.31 -3.85 9.39
C VAL A 91 11.82 -3.33 10.72
N GLN A 92 10.56 -3.62 11.01
CA GLN A 92 9.90 -3.29 12.27
C GLN A 92 9.47 -4.57 12.98
N ILE A 93 9.67 -4.61 14.31
CA ILE A 93 9.17 -5.68 15.16
C ILE A 93 8.01 -5.14 15.98
N GLN A 94 6.82 -5.65 15.72
CA GLN A 94 5.64 -5.34 16.51
C GLN A 94 5.43 -6.45 17.55
N ASN A 95 5.42 -6.07 18.83
CA ASN A 95 5.18 -6.99 19.94
C ASN A 95 3.70 -6.94 20.33
N ALA A 96 3.10 -8.09 20.58
CA ALA A 96 1.72 -8.20 21.05
C ALA A 96 1.62 -9.23 22.18
N ASN A 97 0.93 -8.87 23.27
CA ASN A 97 0.65 -9.80 24.35
C ASN A 97 -0.72 -10.42 24.13
N ILE A 98 -0.79 -11.75 24.12
CA ILE A 98 -2.02 -12.50 23.99
C ILE A 98 -2.24 -13.39 25.22
N THR A 99 -3.51 -13.69 25.49
CA THR A 99 -3.91 -14.73 26.44
C THR A 99 -4.69 -15.79 25.67
N THR A 100 -4.26 -17.04 25.74
CA THR A 100 -4.92 -18.17 25.08
C THR A 100 -6.10 -18.70 25.90
N PHE A 101 -6.92 -19.58 25.32
CA PHE A 101 -8.11 -20.14 25.98
C PHE A 101 -7.80 -20.89 27.29
N ASP A 102 -6.59 -21.43 27.42
CA ASP A 102 -6.06 -22.10 28.61
C ASP A 102 -5.42 -21.13 29.62
N LYS A 103 -5.67 -19.82 29.48
CA LYS A 103 -5.17 -18.71 30.32
C LYS A 103 -3.65 -18.53 30.31
N LYS A 104 -2.91 -19.19 29.42
CA LYS A 104 -1.48 -18.91 29.23
C LYS A 104 -1.29 -17.56 28.54
N LYS A 105 -0.23 -16.87 28.92
CA LYS A 105 0.16 -15.57 28.35
C LYS A 105 1.36 -15.74 27.45
N PHE A 106 1.32 -15.15 26.26
CA PHE A 106 2.43 -15.18 25.32
C PHE A 106 2.71 -13.78 24.78
N THR A 107 3.99 -13.50 24.54
CA THR A 107 4.42 -12.32 23.78
C THR A 107 4.75 -12.76 22.36
N LEU A 108 3.89 -12.38 21.43
CA LEU A 108 4.08 -12.57 20.00
C LEU A 108 4.98 -11.49 19.43
N LYS A 109 5.69 -11.84 18.35
CA LYS A 109 6.54 -10.93 17.59
C LYS A 109 6.18 -11.01 16.12
N ASN A 110 5.55 -9.97 15.60
CA ASN A 110 5.38 -9.79 14.16
C ASN A 110 6.64 -9.12 13.61
N VAL A 111 7.27 -9.76 12.61
CA VAL A 111 8.43 -9.20 11.89
C VAL A 111 7.93 -8.67 10.56
N ILE A 112 7.95 -7.35 10.39
CA ILE A 112 7.41 -6.66 9.22
C ILE A 112 8.58 -6.09 8.44
N GLY A 113 8.75 -6.53 7.19
CA GLY A 113 9.74 -6.00 6.26
C GLY A 113 9.08 -5.18 5.16
N SER A 114 9.55 -3.95 4.97
CA SER A 114 9.07 -3.01 3.96
C SER A 114 10.19 -2.72 2.95
N TYR A 115 9.93 -3.00 1.68
CA TYR A 115 10.79 -2.61 0.57
C TYR A 115 10.28 -1.30 -0.03
N LYS A 116 11.16 -0.28 -0.09
CA LYS A 116 10.86 1.06 -0.63
C LYS A 116 9.51 1.63 -0.11
N PRO A 117 9.32 1.72 1.21
CA PRO A 117 8.06 2.17 1.81
C PRO A 117 7.60 3.55 1.33
N GLU A 118 8.53 4.41 0.93
CA GLU A 118 8.31 5.76 0.40
C GLU A 118 7.57 5.81 -0.94
N ILE A 119 7.55 4.72 -1.71
CA ILE A 119 6.84 4.66 -2.99
C ILE A 119 5.37 4.38 -2.73
N THR A 120 4.50 5.33 -3.07
CA THR A 120 3.04 5.27 -2.84
C THR A 120 2.25 4.59 -3.96
N ASN A 121 2.86 4.40 -5.13
CA ASN A 121 2.26 3.72 -6.28
C ASN A 121 3.26 2.66 -6.78
N ARG A 122 3.11 1.42 -6.31
CA ARG A 122 4.02 0.29 -6.54
C ARG A 122 3.34 -0.73 -7.44
#